data_AF-A0A7V7DPJ3-F1
#
_entry.id   AF-A0A7V7DPJ3-F1
#
_cell.length_a   1.000
_cell.length_b   1.000
_cell.length_c   1.000
_cell.angle_alpha   90.00
_cell.angle_beta   90.00
_cell.angle_gamma   90.00
#
_symmetry.space_group_name_H-M   'P 1'
#
loop_
_entity.id
_entity.type
_entity.pdbx_description
1 polymer ?
#
loop_
_entity_poly.entity_id
_entity_poly.type
_entity_poly.pdbx_seq_one_letter_code
_entity_poly.pdbx_strand_id
1 'polypeptide(L)' 'MSVPEEPDKVKLLISLFSPREDLIHEVISNLTDLFGPVDWMSPPLFFDRTRYYAGEMGWPLHRRFISF' A
#
# COMPACT_ATOMS: atom_id res chain seq x y z
N MET A 1 13.58 -3.29 -31.05
CA MET A 1 13.39 -4.03 -29.78
C MET A 1 14.25 -3.36 -28.74
N SER A 2 13.72 -3.01 -27.57
CA SER A 2 14.51 -2.36 -26.51
C SER A 2 15.46 -3.37 -25.86
N VAL A 3 16.64 -2.91 -25.47
CA VAL A 3 17.60 -3.68 -24.67
C VAL A 3 17.26 -3.43 -23.19
N PRO A 4 17.09 -4.47 -22.36
CA PRO A 4 16.90 -4.29 -20.93
C PRO A 4 18.14 -3.62 -20.30
N GLU A 5 17.90 -2.58 -19.49
CA GLU A 5 18.93 -1.91 -18.69
C GLU A 5 18.56 -2.03 -17.21
N GLU A 6 19.55 -1.81 -16.32
CA GLU A 6 19.23 -1.72 -14.90
C GLU A 6 18.30 -0.54 -14.62
N PRO A 7 17.28 -0.72 -13.76
CA PRO A 7 16.42 0.37 -13.37
C PRO A 7 17.18 1.38 -12.51
N ASP A 8 16.79 2.65 -12.60
CA ASP A 8 17.25 3.68 -11.68
C ASP A 8 16.95 3.30 -10.23
N LYS A 9 17.76 3.82 -9.30
CA LYS A 9 17.46 3.75 -7.88
C LYS A 9 16.22 4.57 -7.58
N VAL A 10 15.12 3.89 -7.30
CA VAL A 10 13.82 4.50 -6.98
C VAL A 10 13.38 4.12 -5.57
N LYS A 11 12.47 4.94 -5.01
CA LYS A 11 11.86 4.67 -3.72
C LYS A 11 10.72 3.66 -3.86
N LEU A 12 10.64 2.71 -2.95
CA LEU A 12 9.52 1.78 -2.91
C LEU A 12 8.30 2.49 -2.31
N LEU A 13 7.22 2.65 -3.09
CA LEU A 13 5.96 3.24 -2.64
C LEU A 13 4.83 2.22 -2.80
N ILE A 14 4.08 1.99 -1.72
CA ILE A 14 2.98 1.01 -1.69
C ILE A 14 1.69 1.70 -1.23
N SER A 15 0.61 1.42 -1.94
CA SER A 15 -0.75 1.85 -1.60
C SER A 15 -1.56 0.68 -1.07
N LEU A 16 -1.72 0.60 0.25
CA LEU A 16 -2.52 -0.43 0.92
C LEU A 16 -3.94 0.05 1.14
N PHE A 17 -4.94 -0.80 0.87
CA PHE A 17 -6.32 -0.54 1.29
C PHE A 17 -7.11 -1.81 1.56
N SER A 18 -8.03 -1.73 2.52
CA SER A 18 -8.80 -2.86 3.05
C SER A 18 -10.00 -2.34 3.85
N PRO A 19 -11.10 -3.10 3.98
CA PRO A 19 -12.12 -2.77 4.98
C PRO A 19 -11.64 -2.98 6.43
N ARG A 20 -10.51 -3.65 6.60
CA ARG A 20 -9.93 -4.07 7.88
C ARG A 20 -8.64 -3.31 8.15
N GLU A 21 -8.69 -2.32 9.06
CA GLU A 21 -7.50 -1.54 9.46
C GLU A 21 -6.45 -2.40 10.14
N ASP A 22 -6.85 -3.42 10.89
CA ASP A 22 -5.96 -4.38 11.53
C ASP A 22 -5.11 -5.14 10.51
N LEU A 23 -5.72 -5.56 9.39
CA LEU A 23 -5.01 -6.20 8.28
C LEU A 23 -3.99 -5.26 7.63
N ILE A 24 -4.31 -3.95 7.53
CA ILE A 24 -3.35 -2.96 7.01
C ILE A 24 -2.12 -2.89 7.92
N HIS A 25 -2.30 -2.86 9.24
CA HIS A 25 -1.19 -2.82 10.19
C HIS A 25 -0.35 -4.11 10.15
N GLU A 26 -0.99 -5.28 10.05
CA GLU A 26 -0.29 -6.56 9.91
C GLU A 26 0.59 -6.59 8.65
N VAL A 27 0.03 -6.17 7.51
CA VAL A 27 0.77 -6.09 6.26
C VAL A 27 1.92 -5.10 6.33
N ILE A 28 1.76 -3.95 6.98
CA ILE A 28 2.87 -2.99 7.19
C ILE A 28 4.00 -3.63 8.00
N SER A 29 3.67 -4.40 9.05
CA SER A 29 4.67 -5.13 9.84
C SER A 29 5.45 -6.12 8.97
N ASN A 30 4.74 -6.95 8.20
CA ASN A 30 5.36 -7.94 7.32
C ASN A 30 6.24 -7.28 6.22
N LEU A 31 5.80 -6.14 5.68
CA LEU A 31 6.58 -5.38 4.71
C LEU A 31 7.81 -4.73 5.34
N THR A 32 7.74 -4.36 6.62
CA THR A 32 8.88 -3.84 7.37
C THR A 32 9.97 -4.89 7.55
N ASP A 33 9.59 -6.15 7.79
CA ASP A 33 10.55 -7.25 7.87
C ASP A 33 11.24 -7.55 6.53
N LEU A 34 10.56 -7.27 5.40
CA LEU A 34 11.07 -7.53 4.06
C LEU A 34 11.91 -6.38 3.49
N PHE A 35 11.49 -5.13 3.74
CA PHE A 35 12.04 -3.95 3.08
C PHE A 35 12.78 -3.00 4.04
N GLY A 36 12.78 -3.30 5.34
CA GLY A 36 13.33 -2.44 6.37
C GLY A 36 12.29 -1.46 6.94
N PRO A 37 12.71 -0.51 7.80
CA PRO A 37 11.79 0.42 8.45
C PRO A 37 11.04 1.30 7.43
N VAL A 38 9.77 1.57 7.71
CA VAL A 38 8.99 2.56 6.96
C VAL A 38 9.62 3.94 7.11
N ASP A 39 10.03 4.56 6.01
CA ASP A 39 10.56 5.93 5.98
C ASP A 39 9.42 6.98 6.08
N TRP A 40 8.27 6.70 5.47
CA TRP A 40 7.12 7.60 5.54
C TRP A 40 5.80 6.85 5.44
N MET A 41 4.79 7.32 6.18
CA MET A 41 3.43 6.82 6.16
C MET A 41 2.43 7.98 6.07
N SER A 42 1.41 7.84 5.23
CA SER A 42 0.32 8.82 5.14
C SER A 42 -0.56 8.79 6.38
N PRO A 43 -1.35 9.86 6.65
CA PRO A 43 -2.49 9.75 7.54
C PRO A 43 -3.48 8.66 7.09
N PRO A 44 -4.36 8.18 7.98
CA PRO A 44 -5.80 8.39 7.84
C PRO A 44 -6.47 8.54 6.47
N LEU A 45 -6.59 7.56 5.57
CA LEU A 45 -7.36 7.78 4.33
C LEU A 45 -8.53 6.81 4.17
N PHE A 46 -9.60 7.29 3.52
CA PHE A 46 -10.69 6.46 3.01
C PHE A 46 -10.66 6.45 1.48
N PHE A 47 -10.86 5.28 0.88
CA PHE A 47 -11.01 5.16 -0.56
C PHE A 47 -12.51 5.28 -0.92
N ASP A 48 -12.96 6.50 -1.13
CA ASP A 48 -14.36 6.87 -1.35
C ASP A 48 -14.73 7.11 -2.83
N ARG A 49 -13.74 7.02 -3.74
CA ARG A 49 -13.87 7.43 -5.15
C ARG A 49 -14.79 6.54 -5.99
N THR A 50 -14.87 5.26 -5.66
CA THR A 50 -15.72 4.29 -6.35
C THR A 50 -16.04 3.13 -5.41
N ARG A 51 -17.19 2.49 -5.63
CA ARG A 51 -17.60 1.26 -4.93
C ARG A 51 -17.31 -0.01 -5.73
N TYR A 52 -16.52 0.09 -6.80
CA TYR A 52 -16.20 -1.02 -7.69
C TYR A 52 -15.76 -2.29 -6.93
N TYR A 53 -14.90 -2.13 -5.91
CA TYR A 53 -14.36 -3.25 -5.13
C TYR A 53 -15.28 -3.72 -3.98
N ALA A 54 -16.41 -3.07 -3.74
CA ALA A 54 -17.21 -3.32 -2.54
C ALA A 54 -17.80 -4.73 -2.48
N GLY A 55 -18.12 -5.34 -3.63
CA GLY A 55 -18.66 -6.70 -3.69
C GLY A 55 -17.66 -7.79 -3.29
N GLU A 56 -16.37 -7.56 -3.57
CA GLU A 56 -15.30 -8.55 -3.35
C GLU A 56 -14.56 -8.29 -2.04
N MET A 57 -14.31 -7.01 -1.74
CA MET A 57 -13.47 -6.59 -0.62
C MET A 57 -14.27 -6.03 0.55
N GLY A 58 -15.54 -5.65 0.39
CA GLY A 58 -16.31 -4.94 1.41
C GLY A 58 -16.14 -3.42 1.39
N TRP A 59 -16.76 -2.73 2.35
CA TRP A 59 -16.82 -1.26 2.43
C TRP A 59 -17.07 -0.80 3.89
N PRO A 60 -16.56 0.37 4.33
CA PRO A 60 -15.65 1.30 3.63
C PRO A 60 -14.22 0.77 3.55
N LEU A 61 -13.45 1.24 2.56
CA LEU A 61 -12.05 0.85 2.41
C LEU A 61 -11.14 1.90 3.06
N HIS A 62 -10.42 1.49 4.10
CA HIS A 62 -9.36 2.27 4.73
C HIS A 62 -8.10 2.18 3.88
N ARG A 63 -7.31 3.24 3.81
CA ARG A 63 -6.11 3.32 2.97
C ARG A 63 -4.93 3.92 3.73
N ARG A 64 -3.74 3.43 3.40
CA ARG A 64 -2.43 4.00 3.77
C ARG A 64 -1.51 3.98 2.57
N PHE A 65 -0.73 5.04 2.41
CA PHE A 65 0.48 4.99 1.61
C PHE A 65 1.67 4.81 2.55
N ILE A 66 2.59 3.94 2.18
CA ILE A 66 3.86 3.75 2.87
C ILE A 66 4.99 3.76 1.86
N SER A 67 6.15 4.24 2.30
CA SER A 67 7.39 4.09 1.56
C SER A 67 8.52 3.58 2.42
N PHE A 68 9.43 2.85 1.80
CA PHE A 68 10.67 2.34 2.38
C PHE A 68 11.86 3.01 1.68
#